data_AF-A0A2J8SD80-F1
#
_entry.id   AF-A0A2J8SD80-F1
#
_cell.length_a   1.000
_cell.length_b   1.000
_cell.length_c   1.000
_cell.angle_alpha   90.00
_cell.angle_beta   90.00
_cell.angle_gamma   90.00
#
_symmetry.space_group_name_H-M   'P 1'
#
loop_
_entity.id
_entity.type
_entity.pdbx_description
1 polymer ?
#
loop_
_entity_poly.entity_id
_entity_poly.type
_entity_poly.pdbx_seq_one_letter_code
_entity_poly.pdbx_strand_id
1 'polypeptide(L)'
;PFKKGAAFELVFIVLAEHYKVVVNGNPFYEYGHRLPLQMVTHLQVDGDLQLQSINFIGGQHPRPQGPPMMPPYPTMEGPPTFNPPVPYFGRLQGGLTARRTIIIKGYVPPTGKSFAINFKVGSSGDIALHINPRMSNGTVVRNSLLNGSWGSEEKKITHNPFGPGQFFDLSIRCGLDRFKVFANGQHLFDFTHRLSAFQRVDTVEIQGDVTLSYVQI
;
A
#
# COMPACT_ATOMS: atom_id res chain seq x y z
N PRO A 1 -14.28 -22.53 8.40
CA PRO A 1 -14.28 -21.18 7.79
C PRO A 1 -13.75 -21.14 6.34
N PHE A 2 -12.96 -22.13 5.90
CA PHE A 2 -12.42 -22.19 4.54
C PHE A 2 -13.30 -23.00 3.58
N LYS A 3 -13.29 -22.63 2.30
CA LYS A 3 -13.97 -23.35 1.21
C LYS A 3 -13.06 -23.39 -0.01
N LYS A 4 -13.06 -24.51 -0.75
CA LYS A 4 -12.25 -24.66 -1.98
C LYS A 4 -12.62 -23.57 -2.99
N GLY A 5 -11.60 -22.90 -3.53
CA GLY A 5 -11.76 -21.81 -4.50
C GLY A 5 -12.20 -20.46 -3.92
N ALA A 6 -12.50 -20.37 -2.62
CA ALA A 6 -12.81 -19.12 -1.96
C ALA A 6 -11.55 -18.46 -1.40
N ALA A 7 -11.42 -17.14 -1.59
CA ALA A 7 -10.40 -16.36 -0.92
C ALA A 7 -10.65 -16.32 0.60
N PHE A 8 -9.58 -16.20 1.38
CA PHE A 8 -9.66 -16.01 2.82
C PHE A 8 -8.55 -15.09 3.32
N GLU A 9 -8.82 -14.40 4.42
CA GLU A 9 -7.84 -13.70 5.23
C GLU A 9 -7.61 -14.52 6.51
N LEU A 10 -6.33 -14.73 6.85
CA LEU A 10 -5.91 -15.39 8.08
C LEU A 10 -4.96 -14.46 8.83
N VAL A 11 -5.39 -14.02 10.02
CA VAL A 11 -4.61 -13.12 10.87
C VAL A 11 -4.21 -13.86 12.13
N PHE A 12 -2.91 -13.88 12.42
CA PHE A 12 -2.35 -14.37 13.67
C PHE A 12 -1.95 -13.17 14.54
N ILE A 13 -2.64 -12.98 15.65
CA ILE A 13 -2.29 -11.99 16.66
C ILE A 13 -1.44 -12.69 17.71
N VAL A 14 -0.19 -12.27 17.84
CA VAL A 14 0.75 -12.83 18.80
C VAL A 14 0.57 -12.10 20.14
N LEU A 15 -0.03 -12.78 21.12
CA LEU A 15 -0.20 -12.28 22.48
C LEU A 15 0.82 -12.95 23.41
N ALA A 16 0.96 -12.46 24.65
CA ALA A 16 1.95 -12.99 25.59
C ALA A 16 1.80 -14.50 25.86
N GLU A 17 0.56 -14.99 25.92
CA GLU A 17 0.25 -16.37 26.33
C GLU A 17 -0.19 -17.29 25.18
N HIS A 18 -0.68 -16.73 24.07
CA HIS A 18 -1.21 -17.50 22.96
C HIS A 18 -1.17 -16.75 21.62
N TYR A 19 -1.36 -17.48 20.53
CA TYR A 19 -1.74 -16.93 19.25
C TYR A 19 -3.26 -16.86 19.17
N LYS A 20 -3.82 -15.68 18.90
CA LYS A 20 -5.23 -15.54 18.52
C LYS A 20 -5.34 -15.57 17.01
N VAL A 21 -6.12 -16.51 16.50
CA VAL A 21 -6.35 -16.76 15.08
C VAL A 21 -7.70 -16.19 14.68
N VAL A 22 -7.69 -15.28 13.71
CA VAL A 22 -8.88 -14.65 13.14
C VAL A 22 -8.97 -15.05 11.68
N VAL A 23 -10.15 -15.47 11.24
CA VAL A 23 -10.40 -15.85 9.84
C VAL A 23 -11.51 -14.97 9.28
N ASN A 24 -11.23 -14.25 8.21
CA ASN A 24 -12.16 -13.31 7.57
C ASN A 24 -12.80 -12.35 8.59
N GLY A 25 -11.97 -11.70 9.41
CA GLY A 25 -12.40 -10.76 10.47
C GLY A 25 -13.06 -11.39 11.71
N ASN A 26 -13.36 -12.68 11.72
CA ASN A 26 -14.03 -13.34 12.84
C ASN A 26 -13.05 -14.15 13.69
N PRO A 27 -13.04 -14.00 15.04
CA PRO A 27 -12.25 -14.85 15.92
C PRO A 27 -12.58 -16.32 15.65
N PHE A 28 -11.55 -17.12 15.40
CA PHE A 28 -11.71 -18.51 15.00
C PHE A 28 -11.12 -19.46 16.03
N TYR A 29 -9.93 -19.15 16.54
CA TYR A 29 -9.23 -20.05 17.46
C TYR A 29 -8.21 -19.31 18.32
N GLU A 30 -7.89 -19.85 19.49
CA GLU A 30 -6.78 -19.40 20.34
C GLU A 30 -5.87 -20.58 20.61
N TYR A 31 -4.57 -20.42 20.32
CA TYR A 31 -3.57 -21.47 20.44
C TYR A 31 -2.49 -21.05 21.43
N GLY A 32 -2.52 -21.63 22.63
CA GLY A 32 -1.53 -21.38 23.68
C GLY A 32 -0.11 -21.68 23.22
N HIS A 33 0.85 -20.83 23.63
CA HIS A 33 2.26 -21.05 23.30
C HIS A 33 2.76 -22.34 23.95
N ARG A 34 3.40 -23.18 23.14
CA ARG A 34 4.09 -24.40 23.61
C ARG A 34 5.61 -24.31 23.47
N LEU A 35 6.07 -23.23 22.86
CA LEU A 35 7.46 -22.84 22.73
C LEU A 35 7.55 -21.36 23.09
N PRO A 36 8.66 -20.91 23.70
CA PRO A 36 8.91 -19.49 23.89
C PRO A 36 8.80 -18.73 22.55
N LEU A 37 8.05 -17.63 22.53
CA LEU A 37 7.80 -16.81 21.33
C LEU A 37 9.07 -16.46 20.56
N GLN A 38 10.13 -16.11 21.28
CA GLN A 38 11.44 -15.75 20.75
C GLN A 38 12.14 -16.86 19.95
N MET A 39 11.71 -18.12 20.07
CA MET A 39 12.25 -19.21 19.26
C MET A 39 11.61 -19.31 17.88
N VAL A 40 10.44 -18.69 17.68
CA VAL A 40 9.76 -18.67 16.38
C VAL A 40 10.41 -17.61 15.50
N THR A 41 11.16 -18.06 14.50
CA THR A 41 12.00 -17.17 13.65
C THR A 41 11.54 -17.13 12.19
N HIS A 42 10.75 -18.09 11.75
CA HIS A 42 10.35 -18.25 10.35
C HIS A 42 8.85 -18.54 10.28
N LEU A 43 8.21 -17.99 9.25
CA LEU A 43 6.86 -18.37 8.83
C LEU A 43 6.99 -19.20 7.56
N GLN A 44 6.43 -20.41 7.59
CA GLN A 44 6.29 -21.27 6.41
C GLN A 44 4.81 -21.41 6.08
N VAL A 45 4.48 -21.26 4.79
CA VAL A 45 3.14 -21.51 4.26
C VAL A 45 3.29 -22.55 3.15
N ASP A 46 2.54 -23.64 3.26
CA ASP A 46 2.60 -24.79 2.35
C ASP A 46 1.20 -25.40 2.17
N GLY A 47 1.04 -26.22 1.13
CA GLY A 47 -0.21 -26.87 0.74
C GLY A 47 -0.90 -26.23 -0.47
N ASP A 48 -2.11 -26.72 -0.78
CA ASP A 48 -2.88 -26.35 -1.98
C ASP A 48 -3.57 -24.97 -1.85
N LEU A 49 -2.77 -23.90 -1.86
CA LEU A 49 -3.26 -22.53 -1.83
C LEU A 49 -2.45 -21.58 -2.73
N GLN A 50 -3.12 -20.57 -3.26
CA GLN A 50 -2.44 -19.46 -3.94
C GLN A 50 -2.22 -18.32 -2.94
N LEU A 51 -0.97 -18.14 -2.52
CA LEU A 51 -0.62 -17.11 -1.55
C LEU A 51 -0.62 -15.73 -2.22
N GLN A 52 -1.51 -14.84 -1.80
CA GLN A 52 -1.60 -13.49 -2.34
C GLN A 52 -0.63 -12.51 -1.65
N SER A 53 -0.59 -12.51 -0.32
CA SER A 53 0.33 -11.67 0.44
C SER A 53 0.57 -12.22 1.83
N ILE A 54 1.73 -11.87 2.41
CA ILE A 54 2.05 -12.04 3.82
C ILE A 54 2.48 -10.67 4.33
N ASN A 55 1.89 -10.22 5.43
CA ASN A 55 2.23 -8.97 6.07
C ASN A 55 2.52 -9.21 7.55
N PHE A 56 3.68 -8.74 8.02
CA PHE A 56 4.03 -8.71 9.43
C PHE A 56 3.74 -7.31 9.97
N ILE A 57 2.98 -7.24 11.07
CA ILE A 57 2.55 -5.99 11.67
C ILE A 57 3.01 -5.99 13.13
N GLY A 58 3.88 -5.03 13.47
CA GLY A 58 4.55 -4.99 14.77
C GLY A 58 5.81 -5.85 14.84
N GLY A 59 6.71 -5.48 15.77
CA GLY A 59 8.06 -6.05 15.91
C GLY A 59 9.13 -5.04 15.48
N GLN A 60 9.89 -4.51 16.44
CA GLN A 60 11.07 -3.70 16.13
C GLN A 60 12.20 -4.65 15.73
N HIS A 61 12.66 -4.58 14.48
CA HIS A 61 13.98 -5.12 14.15
C HIS A 61 15.05 -4.28 14.85
N PRO A 62 16.01 -4.88 15.56
CA PRO A 62 17.20 -4.15 15.99
C PRO A 62 17.93 -3.65 14.74
N ARG A 63 18.07 -2.33 14.57
CA ARG A 63 18.88 -1.76 13.49
C ARG A 63 20.35 -2.12 13.75
N PRO A 64 21.08 -2.69 12.79
CA PRO A 64 22.54 -2.75 12.87
C PRO A 64 23.09 -1.33 12.83
N GLN A 65 23.83 -0.92 13.86
CA GLN A 65 24.59 0.34 13.86
C GLN A 65 25.85 0.13 13.01
N GLY A 66 25.83 0.63 11.78
CA GLY A 66 26.99 0.70 10.89
C GLY A 66 27.01 2.03 10.13
N PRO A 67 28.18 2.51 9.67
CA PRO A 67 28.30 3.80 9.00
C PRO A 67 27.53 3.80 7.67
N PRO A 68 26.97 4.95 7.24
CA PRO A 68 26.08 5.02 6.09
C PRO A 68 26.88 4.86 4.78
N MET A 69 26.77 3.68 4.15
CA MET A 69 27.05 3.51 2.72
C MET A 69 25.84 4.06 1.94
N MET A 70 26.07 4.95 0.96
CA MET A 70 25.00 5.42 0.08
C MET A 70 24.37 4.24 -0.67
N PRO A 71 23.03 4.04 -0.65
CA PRO A 71 22.44 2.88 -1.29
C PRO A 71 22.18 3.14 -2.79
N PRO A 72 22.42 2.14 -3.67
CA PRO A 72 22.01 2.16 -5.08
C PRO A 72 20.49 1.90 -5.26
N TYR A 73 19.73 1.83 -4.17
CA TYR A 73 18.33 1.44 -4.12
C TYR A 73 17.40 2.66 -3.95
N PRO A 74 16.13 2.56 -4.39
CA PRO A 74 15.14 3.61 -4.14
C PRO A 74 15.09 3.97 -2.65
N THR A 75 15.33 5.23 -2.33
CA THR A 75 15.26 5.74 -0.97
C THR A 75 13.81 5.77 -0.52
N MET A 76 13.51 5.03 0.54
CA MET A 76 12.29 5.16 1.33
C MET A 76 12.68 5.87 2.62
N GLU A 77 11.96 6.92 3.02
CA GLU A 77 12.35 7.74 4.16
C GLU A 77 11.34 7.59 5.31
N GLY A 78 11.88 7.46 6.52
CA GLY A 78 11.07 7.31 7.72
C GLY A 78 10.60 5.88 7.97
N PRO A 79 10.12 5.60 9.19
CA PRO A 79 9.55 4.30 9.52
C PRO A 79 8.22 4.10 8.76
N PRO A 80 7.88 2.85 8.38
CA PRO A 80 6.56 2.55 7.84
C PRO A 80 5.47 2.83 8.87
N THR A 81 4.31 3.25 8.38
CA THR A 81 3.08 3.39 9.17
C THR A 81 2.23 2.15 8.98
N PHE A 82 1.89 1.47 10.07
CA PHE A 82 1.06 0.28 10.06
C PHE A 82 -0.39 0.61 10.44
N ASN A 83 -1.34 0.02 9.71
CA ASN A 83 -2.78 0.21 9.88
C ASN A 83 -3.22 1.68 10.06
N PRO A 84 -2.75 2.64 9.24
CA PRO A 84 -3.17 4.03 9.40
C PRO A 84 -4.69 4.19 9.15
N PRO A 85 -5.34 5.14 9.84
CA PRO A 85 -6.72 5.48 9.55
C PRO A 85 -6.85 6.12 8.16
N VAL A 86 -8.05 6.03 7.59
CA VAL A 86 -8.43 6.70 6.34
C VAL A 86 -9.46 7.80 6.68
N PRO A 87 -9.28 9.05 6.24
CA PRO A 87 -8.25 9.52 5.33
C PRO A 87 -6.85 9.56 5.96
N TYR A 88 -5.84 9.13 5.18
CA TYR A 88 -4.44 9.16 5.54
C TYR A 88 -3.74 10.35 4.89
N PHE A 89 -2.87 11.03 5.65
CA PHE A 89 -2.02 12.11 5.17
C PHE A 89 -0.55 11.83 5.55
N GLY A 90 0.26 11.49 4.56
CA GLY A 90 1.70 11.27 4.71
C GLY A 90 2.50 12.44 4.18
N ARG A 91 3.43 12.98 4.98
CA ARG A 91 4.28 14.11 4.58
C ARG A 91 5.59 13.61 3.96
N LEU A 92 5.85 13.99 2.71
CA LEU A 92 7.12 13.75 2.01
C LEU A 92 8.11 14.86 2.41
N GLN A 93 8.95 14.58 3.41
CA GLN A 93 9.96 15.55 3.84
C GLN A 93 10.93 15.86 2.68
N GLY A 94 11.18 17.15 2.44
CA GLY A 94 11.98 17.60 1.29
C GLY A 94 11.27 17.48 -0.07
N GLY A 95 10.00 17.05 -0.08
CA GLY A 95 9.23 16.84 -1.30
C GLY A 95 9.56 15.52 -2.02
N LEU A 96 8.98 15.37 -3.20
CA LEU A 96 9.12 14.17 -4.02
C LEU A 96 10.42 14.23 -4.83
N THR A 97 11.30 13.25 -4.64
CA THR A 97 12.55 13.15 -5.40
C THR A 97 12.49 12.02 -6.43
N ALA A 98 13.26 12.16 -7.52
CA ALA A 98 13.45 11.06 -8.44
C ALA A 98 14.09 9.87 -7.70
N ARG A 99 13.65 8.65 -8.04
CA ARG A 99 13.97 7.37 -7.38
C ARG A 99 13.25 7.13 -6.05
N ARG A 100 12.50 8.10 -5.51
CA ARG A 100 11.66 7.86 -4.33
C ARG A 100 10.57 6.84 -4.65
N THR A 101 10.36 5.89 -3.74
CA THR A 101 9.33 4.85 -3.88
C THR A 101 8.38 4.92 -2.70
N ILE A 102 7.08 4.97 -3.01
CA ILE A 102 6.01 4.92 -2.03
C ILE A 102 5.38 3.54 -2.12
N ILE A 103 5.24 2.86 -0.98
CA ILE A 103 4.58 1.56 -0.87
C ILE A 103 3.27 1.73 -0.09
N ILE A 104 2.18 1.23 -0.66
CA ILE A 104 0.85 1.28 -0.06
C ILE A 104 0.26 -0.12 -0.16
N LYS A 105 -0.03 -0.73 1.00
CA LYS A 105 -0.77 -1.98 1.07
C LYS A 105 -2.11 -1.75 1.73
N GLY A 106 -3.13 -2.39 1.19
CA GLY A 106 -4.47 -2.23 1.69
C GLY A 106 -5.43 -3.29 1.21
N TYR A 107 -6.67 -3.10 1.61
CA TYR A 107 -7.81 -3.94 1.35
C TYR A 107 -8.96 -3.07 0.86
N VAL A 108 -9.63 -3.52 -0.20
CA VAL A 108 -10.86 -2.87 -0.69
C VAL A 108 -12.05 -3.58 -0.04
N PRO A 109 -12.87 -2.90 0.78
CA PRO A 109 -14.06 -3.51 1.37
C PRO A 109 -15.01 -4.10 0.31
N PRO A 110 -15.75 -5.19 0.61
CA PRO A 110 -16.67 -5.80 -0.36
C PRO A 110 -17.79 -4.85 -0.82
N THR A 111 -18.11 -3.84 0.00
CA THR A 111 -19.08 -2.77 -0.29
C THR A 111 -18.44 -1.52 -0.88
N GLY A 112 -17.12 -1.50 -1.08
CA GLY A 112 -16.37 -0.34 -1.53
C GLY A 112 -16.71 0.06 -2.95
N LYS A 113 -16.96 1.35 -3.17
CA LYS A 113 -17.34 1.93 -4.48
C LYS A 113 -16.15 2.59 -5.15
N SER A 114 -15.36 3.35 -4.40
CA SER A 114 -14.26 4.13 -4.94
C SER A 114 -13.30 4.58 -3.83
N PHE A 115 -12.00 4.66 -4.13
CA PHE A 115 -11.03 5.31 -3.26
C PHE A 115 -10.01 6.09 -4.11
N ALA A 116 -9.25 6.99 -3.48
CA ALA A 116 -8.26 7.82 -4.17
C ALA A 116 -6.93 7.82 -3.43
N ILE A 117 -5.84 7.82 -4.21
CA ILE A 117 -4.47 8.09 -3.76
C ILE A 117 -4.00 9.34 -4.51
N ASN A 118 -3.63 10.37 -3.77
CA ASN A 118 -3.30 11.69 -4.29
C ASN A 118 -1.89 12.09 -3.89
N PHE A 119 -1.10 12.52 -4.86
CA PHE A 119 0.21 13.16 -4.66
C PHE A 119 0.03 14.66 -4.82
N LYS A 120 0.02 15.39 -3.71
CA LYS A 120 -0.38 16.79 -3.63
C LYS A 120 0.78 17.74 -3.35
N VAL A 121 0.66 18.95 -3.86
CA VAL A 121 1.40 20.12 -3.39
C VAL A 121 0.57 20.74 -2.26
N GLY A 122 1.00 20.59 -1.02
CA GLY A 122 0.22 20.98 0.16
C GLY A 122 -0.16 22.46 0.19
N SER A 123 0.69 23.34 -0.33
CA SER A 123 0.47 24.78 -0.33
C SER A 123 -0.56 25.28 -1.37
N SER A 124 -0.65 24.64 -2.53
CA SER A 124 -1.61 25.03 -3.59
C SER A 124 -2.84 24.12 -3.66
N GLY A 125 -2.75 22.92 -3.10
CA GLY A 125 -3.76 21.87 -3.26
C GLY A 125 -3.72 21.16 -4.62
N ASP A 126 -2.77 21.52 -5.51
CA ASP A 126 -2.58 20.85 -6.79
C ASP A 126 -2.31 19.36 -6.58
N ILE A 127 -2.86 18.52 -7.44
CA ILE A 127 -2.67 17.07 -7.44
C ILE A 127 -1.84 16.70 -8.66
N ALA A 128 -0.57 16.38 -8.45
CA ALA A 128 0.34 15.95 -9.51
C ALA A 128 -0.05 14.59 -10.09
N LEU A 129 -0.45 13.66 -9.21
CA LEU A 129 -0.96 12.35 -9.58
C LEU A 129 -2.16 12.00 -8.70
N HIS A 130 -3.31 11.83 -9.34
CA HIS A 130 -4.52 11.25 -8.78
C HIS A 130 -4.65 9.82 -9.31
N ILE A 131 -4.77 8.83 -8.44
CA ILE A 131 -5.12 7.44 -8.78
C ILE A 131 -6.46 7.15 -8.15
N ASN A 132 -7.45 6.77 -8.95
CA ASN A 132 -8.81 6.53 -8.49
C ASN A 132 -9.38 5.22 -9.05
N PRO A 133 -9.19 4.11 -8.31
CA PRO A 133 -9.92 2.88 -8.57
C PRO A 133 -11.42 3.06 -8.27
N ARG A 134 -12.25 2.72 -9.26
CA ARG A 134 -13.71 2.77 -9.21
C ARG A 134 -14.24 1.34 -9.40
N MET A 135 -14.66 0.73 -8.31
CA MET A 135 -15.11 -0.68 -8.29
C MET A 135 -16.44 -0.86 -9.03
N SER A 136 -17.29 0.18 -9.05
CA SER A 136 -18.61 0.13 -9.71
C SER A 136 -18.56 -0.21 -11.19
N ASN A 137 -17.47 0.13 -11.88
CA ASN A 137 -17.27 -0.19 -13.30
C ASN A 137 -15.89 -0.83 -13.58
N GLY A 138 -15.16 -1.23 -12.54
CA GLY A 138 -13.85 -1.88 -12.64
C GLY A 138 -12.77 -1.04 -13.32
N THR A 139 -12.84 0.30 -13.25
CA THR A 139 -11.87 1.20 -13.89
C THR A 139 -10.88 1.81 -12.90
N VAL A 140 -9.65 2.07 -13.35
CA VAL A 140 -8.64 2.82 -12.58
C VAL A 140 -8.30 4.09 -13.34
N VAL A 141 -8.87 5.21 -12.88
CA VAL A 141 -8.64 6.53 -13.48
C VAL A 141 -7.36 7.11 -12.93
N ARG A 142 -6.54 7.71 -13.80
CA ARG A 142 -5.46 8.61 -13.39
C ARG A 142 -5.62 9.97 -14.01
N ASN A 143 -5.27 11.01 -13.27
CA ASN A 143 -5.34 12.38 -13.73
C ASN A 143 -4.42 13.28 -12.91
N SER A 144 -4.40 14.57 -13.26
CA SER A 144 -3.84 15.65 -12.44
C SER A 144 -4.90 16.75 -12.28
N LEU A 145 -4.90 17.39 -11.12
CA LEU A 145 -5.67 18.60 -10.84
C LEU A 145 -4.66 19.74 -10.70
N LEU A 146 -4.60 20.64 -11.68
CA LEU A 146 -3.62 21.72 -11.69
C LEU A 146 -4.37 23.05 -11.84
N ASN A 147 -4.05 24.03 -10.99
CA ASN A 147 -4.69 25.34 -10.97
C ASN A 147 -6.24 25.23 -10.91
N GLY A 148 -6.73 24.30 -10.09
CA GLY A 148 -8.16 24.08 -9.89
C GLY A 148 -8.89 23.34 -11.01
N SER A 149 -8.20 22.89 -12.07
CA SER A 149 -8.82 22.19 -13.21
C SER A 149 -8.27 20.79 -13.42
N TRP A 150 -9.16 19.82 -13.61
CA TRP A 150 -8.78 18.46 -13.96
C TRP A 150 -8.32 18.39 -15.41
N GLY A 151 -7.25 17.64 -15.67
CA GLY A 151 -6.83 17.31 -17.02
C GLY A 151 -7.65 16.18 -17.66
N SER A 152 -7.13 15.61 -18.75
CA SER A 152 -7.73 14.42 -19.38
C SER A 152 -7.49 13.16 -18.55
N GLU A 153 -8.53 12.35 -18.35
CA GLU A 153 -8.43 11.06 -17.66
C GLU A 153 -7.61 10.03 -18.47
N GLU A 154 -6.74 9.29 -17.80
CA GLU A 154 -6.07 8.11 -18.35
C GLU A 154 -6.64 6.84 -17.69
N LYS A 155 -7.02 5.85 -18.52
CA LYS A 155 -7.72 4.63 -18.06
C LYS A 155 -7.01 3.33 -18.41
N LYS A 156 -6.09 3.34 -19.39
CA LYS A 156 -5.39 2.13 -19.84
C LYS A 156 -4.49 1.56 -18.74
N ILE A 157 -4.70 0.31 -18.33
CA ILE A 157 -3.89 -0.44 -17.36
C ILE A 157 -3.63 -1.84 -17.90
N THR A 158 -2.61 -2.54 -17.41
CA THR A 158 -2.28 -3.91 -17.83
C THR A 158 -3.23 -4.95 -17.24
N HIS A 159 -3.62 -4.79 -15.98
CA HIS A 159 -4.60 -5.60 -15.24
C HIS A 159 -5.27 -4.72 -14.17
N ASN A 160 -6.39 -5.13 -13.58
CA ASN A 160 -6.98 -4.40 -12.46
C ASN A 160 -6.72 -5.16 -11.13
N PRO A 161 -5.84 -4.65 -10.25
CA PRO A 161 -5.54 -5.30 -8.97
C PRO A 161 -6.57 -4.95 -7.88
N PHE A 162 -7.50 -4.03 -8.17
CA PHE A 162 -8.49 -3.54 -7.22
C PHE A 162 -9.84 -4.20 -7.50
N GLY A 163 -10.36 -4.91 -6.52
CA GLY A 163 -11.68 -5.53 -6.58
C GLY A 163 -12.32 -5.58 -5.19
N PRO A 164 -13.66 -5.61 -5.09
CA PRO A 164 -14.32 -5.77 -3.81
C PRO A 164 -13.82 -7.01 -3.07
N GLY A 165 -13.39 -6.82 -1.83
CA GLY A 165 -12.82 -7.88 -1.00
C GLY A 165 -11.39 -8.30 -1.37
N GLN A 166 -10.68 -7.54 -2.19
CA GLN A 166 -9.30 -7.86 -2.59
C GLN A 166 -8.27 -7.04 -1.81
N PHE A 167 -7.14 -7.68 -1.55
CA PHE A 167 -5.92 -7.03 -1.07
C PHE A 167 -5.08 -6.54 -2.24
N PHE A 168 -4.31 -5.49 -2.00
CA PHE A 168 -3.35 -4.98 -2.97
C PHE A 168 -2.03 -4.56 -2.30
N ASP A 169 -0.94 -4.69 -3.05
CA ASP A 169 0.38 -4.14 -2.76
C ASP A 169 0.77 -3.21 -3.91
N LEU A 170 0.79 -1.90 -3.65
CA LEU A 170 1.09 -0.88 -4.64
C LEU A 170 2.48 -0.28 -4.40
N SER A 171 3.33 -0.30 -5.44
CA SER A 171 4.61 0.41 -5.48
C SER A 171 4.56 1.53 -6.50
N ILE A 172 4.67 2.77 -6.03
CA ILE A 172 4.65 3.98 -6.85
C ILE A 172 6.06 4.56 -6.85
N ARG A 173 6.74 4.48 -8.00
CA ARG A 173 8.12 4.95 -8.17
C ARG A 173 8.13 6.27 -8.92
N CYS A 174 8.72 7.30 -8.33
CA CYS A 174 8.91 8.58 -9.00
C CYS A 174 10.15 8.51 -9.91
N GLY A 175 9.97 8.59 -11.21
CA GLY A 175 11.03 8.83 -12.19
C GLY A 175 11.28 10.32 -12.41
N LEU A 176 12.22 10.64 -13.30
CA LEU A 176 12.50 12.03 -13.71
C LEU A 176 11.39 12.62 -14.58
N ASP A 177 10.74 11.80 -15.41
CA ASP A 177 9.75 12.21 -16.41
C ASP A 177 8.34 11.66 -16.14
N ARG A 178 8.23 10.59 -15.34
CA ARG A 178 6.97 9.90 -15.07
C ARG A 178 6.97 9.17 -13.73
N PHE A 179 5.77 8.85 -13.25
CA PHE A 179 5.55 7.80 -12.28
C PHE A 179 5.50 6.44 -12.96
N LYS A 180 6.08 5.42 -12.31
CA LYS A 180 5.91 4.01 -12.68
C LYS A 180 5.21 3.30 -11.54
N VAL A 181 4.05 2.71 -11.82
CA VAL A 181 3.20 2.09 -10.80
C VAL A 181 3.16 0.58 -11.03
N PHE A 182 3.38 -0.16 -9.95
CA PHE A 182 3.31 -1.61 -9.91
C PHE A 182 2.28 -2.03 -8.88
N ALA A 183 1.50 -3.05 -9.19
CA ALA A 183 0.57 -3.67 -8.27
C ALA A 183 0.88 -5.17 -8.17
N ASN A 184 0.93 -5.69 -6.94
CA ASN A 184 1.20 -7.10 -6.64
C ASN A 184 2.46 -7.60 -7.36
N GLY A 185 3.51 -6.78 -7.39
CA GLY A 185 4.79 -7.07 -8.05
C GLY A 185 4.80 -6.94 -9.59
N GLN A 186 3.66 -6.70 -10.23
CA GLN A 186 3.54 -6.57 -11.68
C GLN A 186 3.37 -5.10 -12.11
N HIS A 187 3.93 -4.73 -13.26
CA HIS A 187 3.75 -3.38 -13.81
C HIS A 187 2.27 -3.13 -14.14
N LEU A 188 1.75 -1.99 -13.69
CA LEU A 188 0.35 -1.62 -13.83
C LEU A 188 0.15 -0.52 -14.89
N PHE A 189 0.81 0.62 -14.71
CA PHE A 189 0.82 1.73 -15.66
C PHE A 189 2.01 2.68 -15.42
N ASP A 190 2.28 3.48 -16.44
CA ASP A 190 3.11 4.70 -16.34
C ASP A 190 2.18 5.92 -16.34
N PHE A 191 2.60 7.01 -15.69
CA PHE A 191 1.92 8.30 -15.74
C PHE A 191 2.94 9.43 -15.88
N THR A 192 2.96 10.10 -17.03
CA THR A 192 3.91 11.18 -17.32
C THR A 192 3.64 12.39 -16.43
N HIS A 193 4.70 13.02 -15.93
CA HIS A 193 4.56 14.21 -15.09
C HIS A 193 3.89 15.35 -15.86
N ARG A 194 2.70 15.75 -15.42
CA ARG A 194 2.01 16.95 -15.94
C ARG A 194 2.42 18.22 -15.18
N LEU A 195 2.83 18.06 -13.92
CA LEU A 195 3.43 19.12 -13.13
C LEU A 195 4.95 19.12 -13.36
N SER A 196 5.47 20.15 -14.04
CA SER A 196 6.91 20.24 -14.34
C SER A 196 7.77 20.26 -13.07
N ALA A 197 7.30 20.94 -12.02
CA ALA A 197 7.96 21.02 -10.72
C ALA A 197 7.44 19.94 -9.75
N PHE A 198 7.54 18.66 -10.15
CA PHE A 198 7.05 17.52 -9.36
C PHE A 198 7.67 17.44 -7.95
N GLN A 199 8.85 18.03 -7.76
CA GLN A 199 9.53 18.12 -6.45
C GLN A 199 8.75 18.92 -5.41
N ARG A 200 7.81 19.78 -5.83
CA ARG A 200 6.91 20.50 -4.91
C ARG A 200 5.85 19.63 -4.27
N VAL A 201 5.66 18.40 -4.77
CA VAL A 201 4.74 17.43 -4.16
C VAL A 201 5.31 17.03 -2.80
N ASP A 202 4.58 17.33 -1.75
CA ASP A 202 5.02 17.15 -0.35
C ASP A 202 4.05 16.31 0.47
N THR A 203 2.93 15.89 -0.12
CA THR A 203 1.85 15.22 0.59
C THR A 203 1.32 14.03 -0.21
N VAL A 204 1.20 12.87 0.44
CA VAL A 204 0.42 11.72 -0.03
C VAL A 204 -0.88 11.69 0.76
N GLU A 205 -2.01 11.80 0.07
CA GLU A 205 -3.35 11.71 0.67
C GLU A 205 -4.05 10.45 0.16
N ILE A 206 -4.61 9.64 1.05
CA ILE A 206 -5.39 8.45 0.70
C ILE A 206 -6.77 8.56 1.36
N GLN A 207 -7.83 8.40 0.59
CA GLN A 207 -9.20 8.59 1.05
C GLN A 207 -10.21 7.70 0.32
N GLY A 208 -11.41 7.55 0.89
CA GLY A 208 -12.51 6.76 0.32
C GLY A 208 -12.54 5.33 0.84
N ASP A 209 -13.14 4.42 0.07
CA ASP A 209 -13.47 3.07 0.49
C ASP A 209 -12.26 2.11 0.45
N VAL A 210 -11.32 2.28 1.37
CA VAL A 210 -10.12 1.46 1.50
C VAL A 210 -9.71 1.31 2.96
N THR A 211 -9.19 0.14 3.33
CA THR A 211 -8.52 -0.08 4.62
C THR A 211 -7.03 -0.21 4.35
N LEU A 212 -6.21 0.59 5.02
CA LEU A 212 -4.76 0.56 4.88
C LEU A 212 -4.15 -0.36 5.92
N SER A 213 -3.20 -1.20 5.51
CA SER A 213 -2.42 -2.05 6.41
C SER A 213 -0.98 -1.58 6.53
N TYR A 214 -0.45 -0.94 5.48
CA TYR A 214 0.93 -0.47 5.43
C TYR A 214 1.06 0.74 4.51
N VAL A 215 1.73 1.79 4.97
CA VAL A 215 2.17 2.90 4.12
C VAL A 215 3.62 3.24 4.46
N GLN A 216 4.48 3.31 3.45
CA GLN A 216 5.85 3.79 3.59
C GLN A 216 6.15 4.79 2.47
N ILE A 217 6.61 5.97 2.87
CA ILE A 217 6.79 7.13 2.00
C ILE A 217 8.25 7.52 1.82
#